data_AF-A0A8C5SX12-F1
#
_entry.id   AF-A0A8C5SX12-F1
#
_cell.length_a   1.000
_cell.length_b   1.000
_cell.length_c   1.000
_cell.angle_alpha   90.00
_cell.angle_beta   90.00
_cell.angle_gamma   90.00
#
_symmetry.space_group_name_H-M   'P 1'
#
loop_
_entity.id
_entity.type
_entity.pdbx_description
1 polymer ?
#
loop_
_entity_poly.entity_id
_entity_poly.type
_entity_poly.pdbx_seq_one_letter_code
_entity_poly.pdbx_strand_id
1 'polypeptide(L)' 'LDSIPLNEVAVYFSEEEWSQLDPDQKVLHSDVMLENHRNVVFLGKSFLVPSQRIREDRF' A
#
# COMPACT_ATOMS: atom_id res chain seq x y z
N LEU A 1 10.91 3.12 -16.02
CA LEU A 1 10.68 3.30 -14.57
C LEU A 1 11.03 1.98 -13.93
N ASP A 2 12.08 1.93 -13.11
CA ASP A 2 12.30 0.77 -12.27
C ASP A 2 11.23 0.78 -11.17
N SER A 3 10.57 -0.36 -10.98
CA SER A 3 9.58 -0.54 -9.92
C SER A 3 10.31 -1.06 -8.68
N ILE A 4 10.38 -0.25 -7.63
CA ILE A 4 10.94 -0.65 -6.35
C ILE A 4 9.89 -1.44 -5.58
N PRO A 5 10.18 -2.66 -5.10
CA PRO A 5 9.24 -3.47 -4.35
C PRO A 5 9.05 -2.90 -2.93
N LEU A 6 7.85 -3.07 -2.35
CA LEU A 6 7.49 -2.47 -1.06
C LEU A 6 8.39 -2.92 0.10
N ASN A 7 8.94 -4.13 0.03
CA ASN A 7 9.87 -4.65 1.03
C ASN A 7 11.20 -3.90 1.07
N GLU A 8 11.59 -3.19 0.00
CA GLU A 8 12.80 -2.37 -0.02
C GLU A 8 12.61 -1.01 0.66
N VAL A 9 11.36 -0.57 0.86
CA VAL A 9 11.03 0.72 1.49
C VAL A 9 10.33 0.57 2.84
N ALA A 10 9.88 -0.64 3.19
CA ALA A 10 9.23 -0.93 4.46
C ALA A 10 10.24 -1.23 5.57
N VAL A 11 9.97 -0.71 6.78
CA VAL A 11 10.69 -1.07 8.00
C VAL A 11 9.94 -2.18 8.72
N TYR A 12 10.66 -3.27 9.00
CA TYR A 12 10.15 -4.41 9.76
C TYR A 12 10.90 -4.49 11.08
N PHE A 13 10.17 -4.76 12.15
CA PHE A 13 10.71 -4.97 13.48
C PHE A 13 10.56 -6.44 13.85
N SER A 14 11.56 -7.03 14.50
CA SER A 14 11.39 -8.29 15.24
C SER A 14 10.42 -8.10 16.42
N GLU A 15 9.99 -9.18 17.06
CA GLU A 15 9.14 -9.06 18.26
C GLU A 15 9.88 -8.32 19.40
N GLU A 16 11.17 -8.58 19.56
CA GLU A 16 12.03 -7.92 20.54
C GLU A 16 12.20 -6.43 20.23
N GLU A 17 12.47 -6.07 18.97
CA GLU A 17 12.57 -4.67 18.55
C GLU A 17 11.24 -3.94 18.71
N TRP A 18 10.15 -4.59 18.30
CA TRP A 18 8.79 -4.07 18.48
C TRP A 18 8.48 -3.81 19.96
N SER A 19 8.90 -4.70 20.86
CA SER A 19 8.68 -4.53 22.30
C SER A 19 9.33 -3.26 22.86
N GLN A 20 10.46 -2.84 22.26
CA GLN A 20 11.26 -1.68 22.69
C GLN A 20 10.78 -0.35 22.10
N LEU A 21 9.90 -0.37 21.10
CA LEU A 21 9.39 0.87 20.50
C LEU A 21 8.49 1.64 21.46
N ASP A 22 8.62 2.96 21.40
CA ASP A 22 7.72 3.88 22.07
C ASP A 22 6.29 3.74 21.51
N PRO A 23 5.25 4.00 22.31
CA PRO A 23 3.86 3.93 21.86
C PRO A 23 3.61 4.72 20.56
N ASP A 24 4.19 5.91 20.43
CA ASP A 24 4.02 6.76 19.25
C ASP A 24 4.65 6.15 17.99
N GLN A 25 5.76 5.41 18.14
CA GLN A 25 6.41 4.71 17.02
C GLN A 25 5.57 3.51 16.56
N LYS A 26 4.91 2.80 17.47
CA LYS A 26 4.00 1.69 17.14
C LYS A 26 2.75 2.19 16.41
N VAL A 27 2.23 3.34 16.82
CA VAL A 27 1.12 4.02 16.15
C VAL A 27 1.54 4.41 14.74
N LEU A 28 2.68 5.11 14.59
CA LEU A 28 3.19 5.52 13.29
C LEU A 28 3.44 4.34 12.35
N HIS A 29 4.04 3.26 12.84
CA HIS A 29 4.25 2.06 12.02
C HIS A 29 2.94 1.45 11.54
N SER A 30 1.93 1.38 12.43
CA SER A 30 0.60 0.88 12.10
C SER A 30 -0.08 1.73 11.04
N ASP A 31 0.01 3.06 11.16
CA ASP A 31 -0.57 4.01 10.19
C ASP A 31 0.08 3.86 8.81
N VAL A 32 1.41 3.80 8.76
CA VAL A 32 2.17 3.61 7.51
C VAL A 32 1.81 2.28 6.85
N MET A 33 1.74 1.18 7.60
CA MET A 33 1.39 -0.14 7.04
C MET A 33 -0.06 -0.20 6.57
N LEU A 34 -0.97 0.48 7.26
CA LEU A 34 -2.37 0.58 6.85
C LEU A 34 -2.52 1.38 5.54
N GLU A 35 -1.81 2.49 5.40
CA GLU A 35 -1.78 3.28 4.16
C GLU A 35 -1.20 2.47 3.01
N ASN A 36 -0.08 1.79 3.22
CA ASN A 36 0.53 0.90 2.23
C ASN A 36 -0.45 -0.17 1.74
N HIS A 37 -1.15 -0.85 2.65
CA HIS A 37 -2.16 -1.84 2.30
C HIS A 37 -3.30 -1.24 1.47
N ARG A 38 -3.82 -0.05 1.86
CA ARG A 38 -4.87 0.64 1.10
C ARG A 38 -4.40 1.01 -0.31
N ASN A 39 -3.18 1.49 -0.45
CA ASN A 39 -2.59 1.85 -1.74
C ASN A 39 -2.47 0.63 -2.65
N VAL A 40 -1.98 -0.50 -2.14
CA VAL A 40 -1.90 -1.76 -2.91
C VAL A 40 -3.29 -2.23 -3.34
N VAL A 41 -4.28 -2.22 -2.45
CA VAL A 41 -5.65 -2.62 -2.78
C VAL A 41 -6.27 -1.68 -3.81
N PHE A 42 -6.03 -0.37 -3.70
CA PHE A 42 -6.51 0.62 -4.67
C PHE A 42 -5.93 0.39 -6.06
N LEU A 43 -4.60 0.21 -6.14
CA LEU A 43 -3.92 -0.12 -7.39
C LEU A 43 -4.48 -1.43 -7.96
N GLY A 44 -4.61 -2.48 -7.16
CA GLY A 44 -5.23 -3.74 -7.58
C GLY A 44 -6.65 -3.56 -8.14
N LYS A 45 -7.50 -2.74 -7.50
CA LYS A 45 -8.83 -2.41 -8.02
C LYS A 45 -8.77 -1.66 -9.35
N SER A 46 -7.85 -0.71 -9.51
CA SER A 46 -7.69 0.04 -10.75
C SER A 46 -7.30 -0.85 -11.94
N PHE A 47 -6.56 -1.94 -11.70
CA PHE A 47 -6.21 -2.91 -12.74
C PHE A 47 -7.30 -3.96 -13.00
N LEU A 48 -8.17 -4.24 -12.03
CA LEU A 48 -9.25 -5.23 -12.13
C LEU A 48 -10.56 -4.64 -12.66
N VAL A 49 -10.75 -3.33 -12.60
CA VAL A 49 -11.84 -2.65 -13.32
C VAL A 49 -11.40 -2.56 -14.79
N PRO A 50 -12.02 -3.30 -15.72
CA PRO A 50 -11.77 -3.05 -17.12
C PRO A 50 -12.18 -1.61 -17.38
N SER A 51 -11.29 -0.77 -17.89
CA SER A 51 -11.66 0.55 -18.43
C SER A 51 -12.90 0.34 -19.26
N GLN A 52 -14.06 0.82 -18.78
CA GLN A 52 -15.29 0.71 -19.52
C GLN A 52 -14.99 1.38 -20.86
N ARG A 53 -14.93 0.56 -21.91
CA ARG A 53 -14.90 1.00 -23.30
C ARG A 53 -15.96 2.10 -23.38
N ILE A 54 -15.52 3.34 -23.55
CA ILE A 54 -16.38 4.37 -24.10
C ILE A 54 -16.75 3.82 -25.47
N ARG A 55 -17.93 3.19 -25.55
CA ARG A 55 -18.58 2.95 -26.82
C ARG A 55 -19.01 4.32 -27.28
N GLU A 56 -18.22 4.91 -28.16
CA GLU A 56 -18.67 5.98 -29.05
C GLU A 56 -19.69 5.38 -30.04
N ASP A 57 -20.81 4.88 -29.53
CA ASP A 57 -21.99 4.49 -30.31
C ASP A 57 -22.98 5.67 -30.28
N ARG A 58 -22.57 6.78 -30.92
CA ARG A 58 -23.43 7.85 -31.46
C ARG A 58 -22.53 8.89 -32.09
N PHE A 59 -22.35 8.87 -33.41
CA PHE A 59 -23.14 9.65 -34.38
C PHE A 59 -23.01 9.01 -35.76
#